data_AF-A0A0S3U3Z6-F1
#
_entry.id   AF-A0A0S3U3Z6-F1
#
_cell.length_a   1.000
_cell.length_b   1.000
_cell.length_c   1.000
_cell.angle_alpha   90.00
_cell.angle_beta   90.00
_cell.angle_gamma   90.00
#
_symmetry.space_group_name_H-M   'P 1'
#
loop_
_entity.id
_entity.type
_entity.pdbx_description
1 polymer ?
#
loop_
_entity_poly.entity_id
_entity_poly.type
_entity_poly.pdbx_seq_one_letter_code
_entity_poly.pdbx_strand_id
1 'polypeptide(L)' 'MQHLDNITAQRILNALPEHIRQAYLDHAAEIEYPVEAVLEMALAGFLDSEALSFVDCKPDSYSVASTR' A
#
# COMPACT_ATOMS: atom_id res chain seq x y z
N MET A 1 0.30 15.67 -14.94
CA MET A 1 0.47 14.40 -14.22
C MET A 1 -0.76 14.23 -13.36
N GLN A 2 -1.44 13.09 -13.44
CA GLN A 2 -2.65 12.82 -12.66
C GLN A 2 -2.22 12.08 -11.39
N HIS A 3 -2.63 12.59 -10.23
CA HIS A 3 -2.39 11.98 -8.93
C HIS A 3 -3.66 11.29 -8.43
N LEU A 4 -3.51 10.37 -7.48
CA LEU A 4 -4.63 9.81 -6.74
C LEU A 4 -5.42 10.91 -6.04
N ASP A 5 -6.69 11.09 -6.41
CA ASP A 5 -7.54 12.10 -5.81
C ASP A 5 -8.07 11.64 -4.44
N ASN A 6 -8.41 12.61 -3.58
CA ASN A 6 -8.87 12.36 -2.22
C ASN A 6 -10.14 11.48 -2.15
N ILE A 7 -11.07 11.61 -3.11
CA ILE A 7 -12.32 10.82 -3.11
C ILE A 7 -11.98 9.35 -3.37
N THR A 8 -11.12 9.08 -4.34
CA THR A 8 -10.67 7.72 -4.65
C THR A 8 -9.83 7.14 -3.51
N ALA A 9 -8.91 7.93 -2.93
CA ALA A 9 -8.12 7.52 -1.77
C ALA A 9 -9.01 7.11 -0.59
N GLN A 10 -10.03 7.90 -0.27
CA GLN A 10 -10.95 7.58 0.83
C GLN A 10 -11.76 6.30 0.56
N ARG A 11 -12.16 6.06 -0.70
CA ARG A 11 -12.83 4.81 -1.08
C ARG A 11 -11.93 3.59 -0.87
N ILE A 12 -10.65 3.69 -1.24
CA ILE A 12 -9.66 2.63 -1.01
C ILE A 12 -9.52 2.39 0.49
N LEU A 13 -9.26 3.43 1.29
CA LEU A 13 -9.10 3.33 2.74
C LEU A 13 -10.32 2.68 3.41
N ASN A 14 -11.53 3.06 3.00
CA ASN A 14 -12.77 2.53 3.56
C ASN A 14 -12.99 1.04 3.24
N ALA A 15 -12.36 0.51 2.18
CA ALA A 15 -12.41 -0.90 1.84
C ALA A 15 -11.38 -1.75 2.62
N LEU A 16 -10.38 -1.12 3.27
CA LEU A 16 -9.36 -1.82 4.04
C LEU A 16 -9.87 -2.21 5.44
N PRO A 17 -9.39 -3.33 5.99
CA PRO A 17 -9.53 -3.63 7.42
C PRO A 17 -9.03 -2.47 8.28
N GLU A 18 -9.68 -2.24 9.43
CA GLU A 18 -9.41 -1.11 10.34
C GLU A 18 -7.92 -0.90 10.61
N HIS A 19 -7.22 -1.98 11.00
CA HIS A 19 -5.81 -1.92 11.38
C HIS A 19 -4.89 -1.50 10.22
N ILE A 20 -5.22 -1.88 8.98
CA ILE A 20 -4.44 -1.49 7.79
C ILE A 20 -4.73 -0.02 7.47
N ARG A 21 -6.00 0.39 7.49
CA ARG A 21 -6.39 1.79 7.28
C ARG A 21 -5.69 2.71 8.28
N GLN A 22 -5.70 2.36 9.56
CA GLN A 22 -5.08 3.16 10.60
C GLN A 22 -3.56 3.26 10.40
N ALA A 23 -2.89 2.17 10.00
CA ALA A 23 -1.46 2.21 9.70
C ALA A 23 -1.11 3.22 8.59
N TYR A 24 -1.91 3.31 7.52
CA TYR A 24 -1.72 4.31 6.47
C TYR A 24 -1.95 5.75 6.98
N LEU A 25 -2.97 5.97 7.81
CA LEU A 25 -3.28 7.28 8.38
C LEU A 25 -2.19 7.73 9.36
N ASP A 26 -1.74 6.84 10.24
CA ASP A 26 -0.69 7.11 11.22
C ASP A 26 0.62 7.42 10.50
N HIS A 27 0.99 6.64 9.49
CA HIS A 27 2.20 6.90 8.71
C HIS A 27 2.13 8.22 7.94
N ALA A 28 0.98 8.55 7.35
CA ALA A 28 0.77 9.83 6.68
C ALA A 28 0.94 11.01 7.65
N ALA A 29 0.42 10.88 8.88
CA ALA A 29 0.60 11.87 9.92
C ALA A 29 2.07 11.97 10.38
N GLU A 30 2.76 10.84 10.54
CA GLU A 30 4.17 10.76 10.96
C GLU A 30 5.11 11.48 9.99
N ILE A 31 4.91 11.28 8.68
CA ILE A 31 5.78 11.88 7.66
C ILE A 31 5.26 13.24 7.16
N GLU A 32 4.15 13.73 7.71
CA GLU A 32 3.47 14.98 7.37
C GLU A 32 3.00 15.07 5.90
N TYR A 33 2.54 13.96 5.32
CA TYR A 33 2.05 13.89 3.94
C TYR A 33 0.54 13.65 3.88
N PRO A 34 -0.13 14.06 2.81
CA PRO A 34 -1.53 13.69 2.59
C PRO A 34 -1.63 12.16 2.38
N VAL A 35 -2.67 11.55 2.93
CA VAL A 35 -2.84 10.09 2.89
C VAL A 35 -2.95 9.56 1.46
N GLU A 36 -3.52 10.33 0.53
CA GLU A 36 -3.55 9.99 -0.90
C GLU A 36 -2.16 9.84 -1.51
N ALA A 37 -1.17 10.66 -1.09
CA ALA A 37 0.20 10.55 -1.58
C ALA A 37 0.88 9.30 -1.00
N VAL A 38 0.61 8.97 0.27
CA VAL A 38 1.14 7.74 0.88
C VAL A 38 0.60 6.49 0.19
N LEU A 39 -0.71 6.47 -0.11
CA LEU A 39 -1.32 5.39 -0.87
C LEU A 39 -0.75 5.30 -2.29
N GLU A 40 -0.61 6.44 -2.98
CA GLU A 40 -0.02 6.50 -4.32
C GLU A 40 1.43 5.97 -4.32
N MET A 41 2.25 6.38 -3.35
CA MET A 41 3.62 5.89 -3.20
C MET A 41 3.68 4.40 -2.89
N ALA A 42 2.78 3.88 -2.07
CA ALA A 42 2.72 2.44 -1.78
C ALA A 42 2.34 1.63 -3.04
N LEU A 43 1.37 2.09 -3.82
CA LEU A 43 0.97 1.45 -5.07
C LEU A 43 2.06 1.54 -6.13
N ALA A 44 2.69 2.72 -6.29
CA ALA A 44 3.79 2.91 -7.23
C ALA A 44 5.01 2.07 -6.86
N GLY A 45 5.37 2.05 -5.56
CA GLY A 45 6.47 1.24 -5.05
C GLY A 45 6.23 -0.26 -5.25
N PHE A 46 4.99 -0.74 -5.10
CA PHE A 46 4.68 -2.15 -5.39
C PHE A 46 4.83 -2.51 -6.88
N LEU A 47 4.64 -1.56 -7.78
CA LEU A 47 4.77 -1.76 -9.23
C LEU A 47 6.20 -1.55 -9.74
N ASP A 48 7.09 -1.00 -8.91
CA ASP A 48 8.50 -0.82 -9.25
C ASP A 48 9.22 -2.18 -9.21
N SER A 49 9.86 -2.56 -10.32
CA SER A 49 10.58 -3.83 -10.44
C SER A 49 11.80 -3.93 -9.52
N GLU A 50 12.32 -2.79 -9.07
CA GLU A 50 13.48 -2.73 -8.18
C GLU A 50 13.07 -2.63 -6.70
N ALA A 51 11.77 -2.55 -6.39
CA ALA A 51 11.31 -2.53 -5.02
C ALA A 51 11.46 -3.91 -4.36
N LEU A 52 11.84 -3.90 -3.07
CA LEU A 52 11.91 -5.13 -2.27
C LEU A 52 10.52 -5.76 -2.17
N SER A 53 10.42 -6.99 -2.66
CA SER A 53 9.20 -7.79 -2.63
C SER A 53 9.28 -8.86 -1.54
N PHE A 54 8.15 -9.51 -1.27
CA PHE A 54 8.13 -10.69 -0.39
C PHE A 54 9.05 -11.81 -0.91
N VAL A 55 9.27 -11.92 -2.23
CA VAL A 55 10.17 -12.96 -2.78
C VAL A 55 11.61 -12.72 -2.32
N ASP A 56 12.02 -11.46 -2.21
CA ASP A 56 13.37 -11.07 -1.80
C ASP A 56 13.64 -11.36 -0.32
N CYS A 57 12.58 -11.33 0.51
CA CYS A 57 12.67 -11.62 1.93
C CYS A 57 12.79 -13.12 2.26
N LYS A 58 12.67 -14.03 1.28
CA LYS A 58 12.60 -15.49 1.49
C LYS A 58 11.72 -15.91 2.68
N PRO A 59 10.46 -15.46 2.78
CA PRO A 59 9.58 -15.88 3.84
C PRO A 59 9.22 -17.34 3.58
N ASP A 60 9.81 -18.26 4.36
CA ASP A 60 9.62 -19.71 4.26
C ASP A 60 8.15 -20.17 4.42
N SER A 61 7.19 -19.25 4.60
CA SER A 61 5.79 -19.49 4.92
C SER A 61 4.77 -19.09 3.84
N TYR A 62 5.15 -18.37 2.78
CA TYR A 62 4.20 -18.00 1.71
C TYR A 62 4.23 -19.00 0.54
N SER A 63 3.68 -20.20 0.77
CA SER A 63 3.24 -21.06 -0.33
C SER A 63 1.96 -20.46 -0.92
N VAL A 64 2.06 -19.64 -1.95
CA VAL A 64 0.92 -19.38 -2.83
C VAL A 64 0.60 -20.71 -3.51
N ALA A 65 -0.38 -21.44 -2.99
CA ALA A 65 -0.95 -22.58 -3.67
C ALA A 65 -1.51 -22.05 -5.00
N SER A 66 -0.72 -22.23 -6.05
CA SER A 66 -1.10 -22.01 -7.44
C SER A 66 -2.31 -22.89 -7.73
N THR A 67 -3.50 -22.32 -7.52
CA THR A 67 -4.74 -22.97 -7.90
C THR A 67 -4.92 -22.65 -9.38
N ARG A 68 -4.69 -23.68 -10.18
CA ARG A 68 -5.03 -23.74 -11.61
C ARG A 68 -6.46 -23.30 -11.88
#